data_AF-A0A436SAC6-F1
#
_entry.id   AF-A0A436SAC6-F1
#
_cell.length_a   1.000
_cell.length_b   1.000
_cell.length_c   1.000
_cell.angle_alpha   90.00
_cell.angle_beta   90.00
_cell.angle_gamma   90.00
#
_symmetry.space_group_name_H-M   'P 1'
#
loop_
_entity.id
_entity.type
_entity.pdbx_description
1 polymer ?
#
loop_
_entity_poly.entity_id
_entity_poly.type
_entity_poly.pdbx_seq_one_letter_code
_entity_poly.pdbx_strand_id
1 'polypeptide(L)'
;YSVGLRLRPAIRWQSFMLALSIAALLISLPFVIWEVAAGRAVMPDASGWALTLYTALGASVVSQVLYIKGNELIGANRAGLFINLVPIFGTLLSVLIVGEQFQPYQAFALALVLGGIALAEYSGSRAALQAG
;
A
#
# COMPACT_ATOMS: atom_id res chain seq x y z
N TYR A 1 -8.38 23.64 -2.84
CA TYR A 1 -8.20 22.41 -2.03
C TYR A 1 -9.03 22.36 -0.74
N SER A 2 -9.52 23.48 -0.21
CA SER A 2 -10.31 23.55 1.04
C SER A 2 -11.83 23.29 0.89
N VAL A 3 -12.38 23.30 -0.33
CA VAL A 3 -13.84 23.24 -0.54
C VAL A 3 -14.41 21.81 -0.51
N GLY A 4 -13.59 20.78 -0.76
CA GLY A 4 -14.02 19.38 -0.80
C GLY A 4 -14.12 18.68 0.56
N LEU A 5 -13.64 19.29 1.65
CA LEU A 5 -13.64 18.67 2.99
C LEU A 5 -15.01 18.66 3.67
N ARG A 6 -16.01 19.38 3.12
CA ARG A 6 -17.39 19.42 3.62
C ARG A 6 -18.25 18.23 3.20
N LEU A 7 -17.81 17.46 2.21
CA LEU A 7 -18.48 16.24 1.75
C LEU A 7 -17.67 15.02 2.17
N ARG A 8 -17.18 14.98 3.41
CA ARG A 8 -16.78 13.72 4.04
C ARG A 8 -18.06 13.08 4.60
N PRO A 9 -18.79 12.23 3.87
CA PRO A 9 -19.72 11.34 4.53
C PRO A 9 -18.90 10.58 5.59
N ALA A 10 -19.45 10.47 6.80
CA ALA A 10 -18.88 9.66 7.87
C ALA A 10 -19.00 8.17 7.49
N ILE A 11 -18.35 7.79 6.39
CA ILE A 11 -18.29 6.43 5.92
C ILE A 11 -17.35 5.74 6.87
N ARG A 12 -17.92 4.83 7.68
CA ARG A 12 -17.15 3.88 8.47
C ARG A 12 -16.10 3.28 7.54
N TRP A 13 -14.83 3.27 7.97
CA TRP A 13 -13.69 2.77 7.20
C TRP A 13 -13.95 1.41 6.53
N GLN A 14 -14.78 0.57 7.16
CA GLN A 14 -15.28 -0.70 6.65
C GLN A 14 -16.03 -0.59 5.31
N SER A 15 -16.90 0.42 5.15
CA SER A 15 -17.67 0.65 3.92
C SER A 15 -16.80 1.21 2.79
N PHE A 16 -15.78 2.01 3.12
CA PHE A 16 -14.80 2.49 2.15
C PHE A 16 -13.91 1.34 1.63
N MET A 17 -13.43 0.49 2.55
CA MET A 17 -12.68 -0.72 2.20
C MET A 17 -13.51 -1.69 1.36
N LEU A 18 -14.78 -1.89 1.71
CA LEU A 18 -15.70 -2.75 0.95
C LEU A 18 -15.92 -2.22 -0.48
N ALA A 19 -16.10 -0.90 -0.64
CA ALA A 19 -16.23 -0.29 -1.97
C ALA A 19 -14.97 -0.48 -2.82
N LEU A 20 -13.78 -0.29 -2.23
CA LEU A 20 -12.51 -0.54 -2.91
C LEU A 20 -12.33 -2.02 -3.28
N SER A 21 -12.71 -2.96 -2.39
CA SER A 21 -12.66 -4.39 -2.67
C SER A 21 -13.61 -4.80 -3.79
N ILE A 22 -14.83 -4.26 -3.84
CA ILE A 22 -15.78 -4.50 -4.95
C ILE A 22 -15.22 -3.94 -6.25
N ALA A 23 -14.69 -2.71 -6.24
CA ALA A 23 -14.09 -2.12 -7.43
C ALA A 23 -12.88 -2.94 -7.92
N ALA A 24 -12.01 -3.39 -7.02
CA ALA A 24 -10.89 -4.27 -7.35
C ALA A 24 -11.36 -5.60 -7.95
N LEU A 25 -12.41 -6.22 -7.39
CA LEU A 25 -13.01 -7.44 -7.92
C LEU A 25 -13.53 -7.23 -9.35
N LEU A 26 -14.30 -6.16 -9.57
CA LEU A 26 -14.86 -5.81 -10.89
C LEU A 26 -13.79 -5.52 -11.94
N ILE A 27 -12.70 -4.85 -11.53
CA ILE A 27 -11.56 -4.58 -12.43
C ILE A 27 -10.75 -5.85 -12.70
N SER A 28 -10.66 -6.79 -11.75
CA SER A 28 -9.92 -8.04 -11.94
C SER A 28 -10.62 -9.02 -12.90
N LEU A 29 -11.96 -8.98 -12.97
CA LEU A 29 -12.79 -9.85 -13.81
C LEU A 29 -12.36 -9.89 -15.29
N PRO A 30 -12.21 -8.75 -16.01
CA PRO A 30 -11.77 -8.77 -17.41
C PRO A 30 -10.35 -9.31 -17.59
N PHE A 31 -9.45 -9.11 -16.61
CA PHE A 31 -8.09 -9.66 -16.67
C PHE A 31 -8.09 -11.18 -16.51
N VAL A 32 -8.90 -11.72 -15.59
CA VAL A 32 -9.06 -13.17 -15.41
C VAL A 32 -9.68 -13.79 -16.66
N ILE A 33 -10.71 -13.17 -17.25
CA ILE A 33 -11.34 -13.65 -18.49
C ILE A 33 -10.32 -13.67 -19.64
N TRP A 34 -9.48 -12.64 -19.76
CA TRP A 34 -8.41 -12.59 -20.74
C TRP A 34 -7.40 -13.72 -20.52
N GLU A 35 -6.95 -13.93 -19.28
CA GLU A 35 -5.92 -14.91 -18.94
C GLU A 35 -6.39 -16.36 -19.19
N VAL A 36 -7.68 -16.63 -18.91
CA VAL A 36 -8.34 -17.90 -19.26
C VAL A 36 -8.48 -18.05 -20.77
N ALA A 37 -8.91 -17.02 -21.50
CA ALA A 37 -9.04 -17.05 -22.95
C ALA A 37 -7.68 -17.21 -23.67
N ALA A 38 -6.60 -16.71 -23.08
CA ALA A 38 -5.24 -16.86 -23.57
C ALA A 38 -4.61 -18.23 -23.28
N GLY A 39 -5.30 -19.12 -22.55
CA GLY A 39 -4.80 -20.44 -22.16
C GLY A 39 -3.64 -20.40 -21.16
N ARG A 40 -3.43 -19.28 -20.47
CA ARG A 40 -2.34 -19.06 -19.51
C ARG A 40 -2.79 -19.19 -18.06
N ALA A 41 -4.02 -19.63 -17.83
CA ALA A 41 -4.57 -19.81 -16.50
C ALA A 41 -3.76 -20.85 -15.71
N VAL A 42 -2.94 -20.37 -14.77
CA VAL A 42 -2.26 -21.21 -13.80
C VAL A 42 -3.24 -21.46 -12.66
N MET A 43 -3.78 -22.67 -12.56
CA MET A 43 -4.59 -23.03 -11.39
C MET A 43 -3.70 -22.99 -10.14
N PRO A 44 -4.11 -22.25 -9.09
CA PRO A 44 -3.35 -22.23 -7.85
C PRO A 44 -3.34 -23.63 -7.22
N ASP A 45 -2.16 -24.18 -6.98
CA ASP A 45 -1.99 -25.37 -6.15
C ASP A 45 -2.27 -25.04 -4.68
N ALA A 46 -2.29 -26.03 -3.78
CA ALA A 46 -2.57 -25.83 -2.35
C ALA A 46 -1.70 -24.72 -1.70
N SER A 47 -0.44 -24.63 -2.11
CA SER A 47 0.50 -23.57 -1.70
C SER A 47 0.11 -22.19 -2.24
N GLY A 48 -0.42 -22.11 -3.47
CA GLY A 48 -0.91 -20.87 -4.07
C GLY A 48 -2.14 -20.33 -3.35
N TRP A 49 -3.06 -21.23 -2.96
CA TRP A 49 -4.20 -20.87 -2.11
C TRP A 49 -3.79 -20.38 -0.73
N ALA A 50 -2.83 -21.05 -0.08
CA ALA A 50 -2.32 -20.63 1.22
C ALA A 50 -1.66 -19.23 1.15
N LEU A 51 -0.84 -18.97 0.13
CA LEU A 51 -0.21 -17.67 -0.10
C LEU A 51 -1.23 -16.56 -0.38
N THR A 52 -2.25 -16.88 -1.19
CA THR A 52 -3.35 -15.95 -1.49
C THR A 52 -4.14 -15.60 -0.23
N LEU A 53 -4.47 -16.60 0.59
CA LEU A 53 -5.19 -16.37 1.84
C LEU A 53 -4.35 -15.55 2.84
N TYR A 54 -3.07 -15.85 2.95
CA TYR A 54 -2.14 -15.11 3.82
C TYR A 54 -2.00 -13.64 3.39
N THR A 55 -1.82 -13.38 2.09
CA THR A 55 -1.68 -12.01 1.57
C THR A 55 -2.99 -11.23 1.69
N ALA A 56 -4.13 -11.86 1.41
CA ALA A 56 -5.44 -11.24 1.54
C ALA A 56 -5.81 -10.90 2.99
N LEU A 57 -5.58 -11.80 3.94
CA LEU A 57 -5.98 -11.58 5.34
C LEU A 57 -4.90 -10.87 6.14
N GLY A 58 -3.67 -11.38 6.11
CA GLY A 58 -2.56 -10.87 6.90
C GLY A 58 -2.01 -9.57 6.33
N ALA A 59 -1.46 -9.62 5.12
CA ALA A 59 -0.76 -8.47 4.53
C ALA A 59 -1.72 -7.32 4.17
N SER A 60 -2.97 -7.62 3.81
CA SER A 60 -3.98 -6.60 3.50
C SER A 60 -4.82 -6.25 4.72
N VAL A 61 -5.82 -7.07 5.11
CA VAL A 61 -6.80 -6.68 6.14
C VAL A 61 -6.16 -6.34 7.49
N VAL A 62 -5.31 -7.21 8.03
CA VAL A 62 -4.69 -6.99 9.35
C VAL A 62 -3.77 -5.77 9.32
N SER A 63 -2.90 -5.66 8.30
CA SER A 63 -2.02 -4.51 8.12
C SER A 63 -2.81 -3.20 8.06
N GLN A 64 -3.92 -3.19 7.32
CA GLN A 64 -4.77 -2.00 7.17
C GLN A 64 -5.44 -1.61 8.49
N VAL A 65 -5.94 -2.58 9.25
CA VAL A 65 -6.52 -2.33 10.58
C VAL A 65 -5.46 -1.78 11.54
N LEU A 66 -4.26 -2.37 11.56
CA LEU A 66 -3.15 -1.88 12.38
C LEU A 66 -2.70 -0.48 11.96
N TYR A 67 -2.67 -0.19 10.65
CA TYR A 67 -2.34 1.13 10.15
C TYR A 67 -3.39 2.17 10.58
N ILE A 68 -4.68 1.86 10.46
CA ILE A 68 -5.77 2.76 10.91
C ILE A 68 -5.68 2.99 12.42
N LYS A 69 -5.49 1.94 13.22
CA LYS A 69 -5.32 2.06 14.68
C LYS A 69 -4.07 2.85 15.06
N GLY A 70 -2.94 2.59 14.41
CA GLY A 70 -1.71 3.36 14.59
C GLY A 70 -1.94 4.83 14.25
N ASN A 71 -2.61 5.10 13.14
CA ASN A 71 -3.00 6.44 12.74
C ASN A 71 -3.87 7.17 13.78
N GLU A 72 -4.80 6.47 14.44
CA GLU A 72 -5.59 7.02 15.56
C GLU A 72 -4.73 7.32 16.80
N LEU A 73 -3.69 6.53 17.07
CA LEU A 73 -2.82 6.67 18.24
C LEU A 73 -1.74 7.77 18.08
N ILE A 74 -1.08 7.85 16.93
CA ILE A 74 0.06 8.76 16.69
C ILE A 74 -0.26 9.93 15.74
N GLY A 75 -1.46 9.94 15.16
CA GLY A 75 -1.93 10.95 14.22
C GLY A 75 -1.39 10.79 12.79
N ALA A 76 -2.17 11.28 11.82
CA ALA A 76 -1.91 11.14 10.37
C ALA A 76 -0.56 11.66 9.90
N ASN A 77 -0.05 12.73 10.51
CA ASN A 77 1.24 13.27 10.13
C ASN A 77 2.39 12.31 10.44
N ARG A 78 2.33 11.59 11.57
CA ARG A 78 3.37 10.62 11.95
C ARG A 78 3.16 9.26 11.29
N ALA A 79 1.91 8.80 11.18
CA ALA A 79 1.59 7.53 10.51
C ALA A 79 1.98 7.54 9.02
N GLY A 80 1.84 8.68 8.33
CA GLY A 80 2.25 8.82 6.94
C GLY A 80 3.75 8.60 6.70
N LEU A 81 4.61 8.88 7.69
CA LEU A 81 6.05 8.62 7.59
C LEU A 81 6.36 7.11 7.55
N PHE A 82 5.56 6.27 8.21
CA PHE A 82 5.76 4.81 8.18
C PHE A 82 5.46 4.18 6.82
N ILE A 83 4.54 4.77 6.04
CA ILE A 83 4.28 4.30 4.66
C ILE A 83 5.55 4.40 3.81
N ASN A 84 6.38 5.41 4.06
CA ASN A 84 7.63 5.60 3.33
C ASN A 84 8.68 4.52 3.65
N LEU A 85 8.55 3.84 4.78
CA LEU A 85 9.42 2.72 5.16
C LEU A 85 9.01 1.40 4.50
N VAL A 86 7.76 1.29 4.01
CA VAL A 86 7.24 0.09 3.35
C VAL A 86 8.12 -0.39 2.19
N PRO A 87 8.51 0.44 1.21
CA PRO A 87 9.41 0.01 0.14
C PRO A 87 10.81 -0.40 0.64
N ILE A 88 11.34 0.27 1.68
CA ILE A 88 12.65 -0.08 2.26
C ILE A 88 12.61 -1.49 2.85
N PHE A 89 11.62 -1.76 3.73
CA PHE A 89 11.44 -3.09 4.32
C PHE A 89 11.00 -4.12 3.28
N GLY A 90 10.20 -3.74 2.29
CA GLY A 90 9.77 -4.63 1.22
C GLY A 90 10.96 -5.15 0.42
N THR A 91 11.87 -4.27 0.00
CA THR A 91 13.10 -4.66 -0.69
C THR A 91 14.03 -5.46 0.22
N LEU A 92 14.24 -5.03 1.47
CA LEU A 92 15.09 -5.73 2.43
C LEU A 92 14.60 -7.16 2.69
N LEU A 93 13.30 -7.33 2.95
CA LEU A 93 12.68 -8.62 3.20
C LEU A 93 12.67 -9.49 1.93
N SER A 94 12.49 -8.93 0.73
CA SER A 94 12.59 -9.70 -0.52
C SER A 94 14.00 -10.30 -0.68
N VAL A 95 15.04 -9.50 -0.48
CA VAL A 95 16.43 -9.97 -0.59
C VAL A 95 16.76 -11.00 0.51
N LEU A 96 16.35 -10.74 1.76
CA LEU A 96 16.70 -11.61 2.90
C LEU A 96 15.88 -12.90 2.99
N ILE A 97 14.57 -12.84 2.74
CA ILE A 97 13.65 -13.98 2.94
C ILE A 97 13.46 -14.74 1.63
N VAL A 98 13.20 -14.05 0.52
CA VAL A 98 12.95 -14.68 -0.78
C VAL A 98 14.26 -15.03 -1.49
N GLY A 99 15.36 -14.35 -1.13
CA GLY A 99 16.68 -14.58 -1.74
C GLY A 99 16.80 -13.96 -3.14
N GLU A 100 15.94 -13.00 -3.49
CA GLU A 100 16.03 -12.32 -4.77
C GLU A 100 17.34 -11.52 -4.88
N GLN A 101 17.98 -11.57 -6.06
CA GLN A 101 19.15 -10.74 -6.31
C GLN A 101 18.72 -9.28 -6.37
N PHE A 102 19.42 -8.42 -5.64
CA PHE A 102 19.15 -6.98 -5.63
C PHE A 102 19.44 -6.40 -7.02
N GLN A 103 18.38 -6.09 -7.76
CA GLN A 103 18.48 -5.57 -9.12
C GLN A 103 18.52 -4.03 -9.13
N PRO A 104 19.11 -3.40 -10.16
CA PRO A 104 19.22 -1.94 -10.25
C PRO A 104 17.88 -1.20 -10.23
N TYR A 105 16.77 -1.85 -10.64
CA TYR A 105 15.44 -1.25 -10.51
C TYR A 105 14.99 -1.08 -9.05
N GLN A 106 15.39 -1.99 -8.14
CA GLN A 106 15.12 -1.86 -6.71
C GLN A 106 15.90 -0.67 -6.13
N ALA A 107 17.15 -0.48 -6.57
CA ALA A 107 17.95 0.68 -6.20
C ALA A 107 17.32 2.00 -6.67
N PHE A 108 16.82 2.04 -7.91
CA PHE A 108 16.16 3.23 -8.46
C PHE A 108 14.84 3.53 -7.74
N ALA A 109 14.03 2.51 -7.45
CA ALA A 109 12.81 2.65 -6.66
C ALA A 109 13.12 3.18 -5.25
N LEU A 110 14.16 2.66 -4.61
CA LEU A 110 14.61 3.12 -3.29
C LEU A 110 15.05 4.59 -3.34
N ALA A 111 15.81 4.98 -4.37
CA ALA A 111 16.26 6.37 -4.56
C ALA A 111 15.08 7.33 -4.77
N LEU A 112 14.08 6.95 -5.57
CA LEU A 112 12.85 7.73 -5.78
C LEU A 112 12.08 7.93 -4.47
N VAL A 113 11.93 6.87 -3.69
CA VAL A 113 11.23 6.95 -2.40
C VAL A 113 11.99 7.84 -1.44
N LEU A 114 13.30 7.62 -1.25
CA LEU A 114 14.12 8.44 -0.36
C LEU A 114 14.12 9.92 -0.80
N GLY A 115 14.17 10.19 -2.10
CA GLY A 115 14.03 11.53 -2.65
C GLY A 115 12.65 12.15 -2.37
N GLY A 116 11.58 11.38 -2.50
CA GLY A 116 10.22 11.80 -2.15
C GLY A 116 10.07 12.12 -0.66
N ILE A 117 10.66 11.32 0.22
CA ILE A 117 10.70 11.58 1.68
C ILE A 117 11.41 12.89 1.95
N ALA A 118 12.63 13.05 1.42
CA ALA A 118 13.44 14.25 1.64
C ALA A 118 12.70 15.53 1.20
N LEU A 119 12.02 15.49 0.05
CA LEU A 119 11.20 16.60 -0.44
C LEU A 119 9.99 16.88 0.48
N ALA A 120 9.29 15.83 0.92
CA ALA A 120 8.13 15.96 1.80
C ALA A 120 8.50 16.52 3.17
N GLU A 121 9.62 16.07 3.74
CA GLU A 121 10.15 16.53 5.03
C GLU A 121 10.67 17.97 4.95
N TYR A 122 11.33 18.32 3.86
CA TYR A 122 11.81 19.69 3.60
C TYR A 122 10.65 20.68 3.39
N SER A 123 9.58 20.24 2.73
CA SER A 123 8.33 20.99 2.54
C SER A 123 7.59 21.21 3.88
N GLY A 124 7.44 20.15 4.69
CA GLY A 124 6.81 20.24 6.01
C GLY A 124 7.57 21.14 6.98
N SER A 125 8.90 21.08 6.96
CA SER A 125 9.76 21.93 7.79
C SER A 125 9.68 23.41 7.40
N ARG A 126 9.58 23.72 6.10
CA ARG A 126 9.38 25.10 5.63
C ARG A 126 8.00 25.67 5.97
N ALA A 127 6.95 24.86 5.89
CA ALA A 127 5.59 25.29 6.26
C ALA A 127 5.47 25.60 7.77
N ALA A 128 6.19 24.87 8.63
CA ALA A 128 6.24 25.13 10.06
C ALA A 128 7.02 26.41 10.42
N LEU A 129 8.09 26.72 9.68
CA LEU A 129 8.91 27.93 9.89
C LEU A 129 8.23 29.23 9.40
N GLN A 130 7.26 29.15 8.50
CA GLN A 130 6.50 30.32 8.01
C GLN A 130 5.24 30.61 8.84
N ALA A 131 4.89 29.73 9.78
CA ALA A 131 3.69 29.82 10.61
C ALA A 131 3.95 30.30 12.05
N GLY A 132 5.19 30.67 12.38
CA GLY A 132 5.59 31.31 13.64
C GLY A 132 6.02 32.75 13.41
#